data_AF-A0A176XAB5-F1
#
_entry.id   AF-A0A176XAB5-F1
#
_cell.length_a   1.000
_cell.length_b   1.000
_cell.length_c   1.000
_cell.angle_alpha   90.00
_cell.angle_beta   90.00
_cell.angle_gamma   90.00
#
_symmetry.space_group_name_H-M   'P 1'
#
loop_
_entity.id
_entity.type
_entity.pdbx_description
1 polymer ?
#
loop_
_entity_poly.entity_id
_entity_poly.type
_entity_poly.pdbx_seq_one_letter_code
_entity_poly.pdbx_strand_id
1 'polypeptide(L)'
;MTPADLAVMAQVAREYNVLIEHECEGSILRVQPASTSNGFHARRGGSDSTLDAFEPIWPPLDYREAFTLRTLAEIGVGQIAYSSLIRWCDPETVKKLSVRGYITAKPPGRKISDDEIRLTTRGCLPGTSR
;
A
#
# COMPACT_ATOMS: atom_id res chain seq x y z
N MET A 1 0.49 10.40 -25.48
CA MET A 1 0.15 11.58 -24.66
C MET A 1 1.08 12.73 -25.00
N THR A 2 0.58 13.97 -25.11
CA THR A 2 1.40 15.14 -25.48
C THR A 2 1.81 15.99 -24.27
N PRO A 3 2.86 16.81 -24.37
CA PRO A 3 3.21 17.78 -23.32
C PRO A 3 2.11 18.79 -23.01
N ALA A 4 1.25 19.11 -23.98
CA ALA A 4 0.11 20.00 -23.78
C ALA A 4 -0.95 19.37 -22.88
N ASP A 5 -1.24 18.07 -23.08
CA ASP A 5 -2.18 17.32 -22.24
C ASP A 5 -1.71 17.28 -20.78
N LEU A 6 -0.41 17.06 -20.56
CA LEU A 6 0.20 17.05 -19.24
C LEU A 6 0.08 18.43 -18.54
N ALA A 7 0.25 19.53 -19.29
CA ALA A 7 0.13 20.88 -18.75
C ALA A 7 -1.32 21.19 -18.32
N VAL A 8 -2.30 20.74 -19.10
CA VAL A 8 -3.73 20.87 -18.75
C VAL A 8 -4.04 20.04 -17.50
N MET A 9 -3.58 18.79 -17.42
CA MET A 9 -3.75 17.96 -16.23
C MET A 9 -3.11 18.61 -15.00
N ALA A 10 -1.91 19.19 -15.13
CA ALA A 10 -1.25 19.88 -14.03
C ALA A 10 -2.03 21.11 -13.56
N GLN A 11 -2.63 21.86 -14.49
CA GLN A 11 -3.47 23.00 -14.17
C GLN A 11 -4.72 22.56 -13.39
N VAL A 12 -5.43 21.54 -13.87
CA VAL A 12 -6.64 21.01 -13.21
C VAL A 12 -6.31 20.43 -11.84
N ALA A 13 -5.25 19.64 -11.73
CA ALA A 13 -4.79 19.07 -10.46
C ALA A 13 -4.56 20.19 -9.43
N ARG A 14 -3.86 21.26 -9.82
CA ARG A 14 -3.58 22.42 -8.98
C ARG A 14 -4.84 23.20 -8.59
N GLU A 15 -5.72 23.48 -9.53
CA GLU A 15 -6.91 24.31 -9.32
C GLU A 15 -7.91 23.67 -8.37
N TYR A 16 -8.11 22.35 -8.50
CA TYR A 16 -9.06 21.62 -7.68
C TYR A 16 -8.41 20.87 -6.50
N ASN A 17 -7.09 20.97 -6.36
CA ASN A 17 -6.29 20.25 -5.37
C ASN A 17 -6.56 18.73 -5.37
N VAL A 18 -6.59 18.15 -6.57
CA VAL A 18 -6.89 16.72 -6.80
C VAL A 18 -5.70 16.00 -7.44
N LEU A 19 -5.63 14.70 -7.22
CA LEU A 19 -4.71 13.82 -7.94
C LEU A 19 -5.40 13.31 -9.20
N ILE A 20 -4.73 13.42 -10.34
CA ILE A 20 -5.19 12.91 -11.63
C ILE A 20 -4.34 11.71 -12.01
N GLU A 21 -4.99 10.59 -12.30
CA GLU A 21 -4.36 9.39 -12.87
C GLU A 21 -4.80 9.24 -14.32
N HIS A 22 -3.84 8.99 -15.21
CA HIS A 22 -4.11 8.78 -16.62
C HIS A 22 -3.30 7.58 -17.13
N GLU A 23 -3.98 6.58 -17.68
CA GLU A 23 -3.32 5.44 -18.33
C GLU A 23 -2.89 5.81 -19.75
N CYS A 24 -1.60 5.67 -20.05
CA CYS A 24 -1.02 5.86 -21.38
C CYS A 24 -0.08 4.68 -21.68
N GLU A 25 -0.39 3.92 -22.72
CA GLU A 25 0.46 2.83 -23.23
C GLU A 25 0.85 1.80 -22.14
N GLY A 26 -0.10 1.46 -21.27
CA GLY A 26 0.11 0.53 -20.16
C GLY A 26 0.90 1.11 -18.97
N SER A 27 1.25 2.40 -19.01
CA SER A 27 1.85 3.15 -17.91
C SER A 27 0.85 4.14 -17.32
N ILE A 28 0.79 4.27 -15.99
CA ILE A 28 -0.07 5.25 -15.34
C ILE A 28 0.74 6.51 -15.06
N LEU A 29 0.33 7.62 -15.67
CA LEU A 29 0.86 8.95 -15.40
C LEU A 29 0.03 9.59 -14.30
N ARG A 30 0.71 10.03 -13.24
CA ARG A 30 0.09 10.73 -12.10
C ARG A 30 0.49 12.19 -12.09
N VAL A 31 -0.50 13.06 -11.94
CA VAL A 31 -0.31 14.50 -11.84
C VAL A 31 -0.99 14.99 -10.57
N GLN A 32 -0.22 15.63 -9.69
CA GLN A 32 -0.71 16.15 -8.43
C GLN A 32 -0.10 17.54 -8.15
N PRO A 33 -0.77 18.38 -7.33
CA PRO A 33 -0.21 19.64 -6.87
C PRO A 33 1.11 19.43 -6.10
N ALA A 34 2.01 20.40 -6.21
CA ALA A 34 3.19 20.46 -5.37
C ALA A 34 2.77 20.82 -3.93
N SER A 35 2.91 19.88 -3.00
CA SER A 35 2.70 20.09 -1.57
C SER A 35 4.02 20.08 -0.82
N THR A 36 4.13 20.88 0.24
CA THR A 36 5.28 20.88 1.16
C THR A 36 5.49 19.54 1.88
N SER A 37 4.48 18.66 1.88
CA SER A 37 4.56 17.28 2.35
C SER A 37 4.97 16.25 1.29
N ASN A 38 5.03 16.63 0.01
CA ASN A 38 5.23 15.68 -1.11
C ASN A 38 6.71 15.47 -1.49
N GLY A 39 7.63 15.65 -0.54
CA GLY A 39 9.03 15.22 -0.69
C GLY A 39 9.87 15.95 -1.76
N PHE A 40 9.28 16.80 -2.60
CA PHE A 40 10.04 17.63 -3.55
C PHE A 40 10.61 18.86 -2.85
N HIS A 41 11.62 18.64 -1.99
CA HIS A 41 12.55 19.70 -1.66
C HIS A 41 13.45 19.93 -2.86
N ALA A 42 13.24 21.05 -3.55
CA ALA A 42 14.17 21.59 -4.54
C ALA A 42 15.45 22.08 -3.85
N ARG A 43 16.24 21.20 -3.22
CA ARG A 43 17.57 21.54 -2.70
C ARG A 43 18.55 20.36 -2.86
N ARG A 44 19.49 20.59 -3.78
CA ARG A 44 20.94 20.30 -3.68
C ARG A 44 21.35 19.32 -2.56
N GLY A 45 21.82 18.15 -2.99
CA GLY A 45 22.92 17.41 -2.36
C GLY A 45 22.73 17.04 -0.90
N GLY A 46 22.21 15.85 -0.67
CA GLY A 46 22.25 15.20 0.63
C GLY A 46 21.81 13.76 0.47
N SER A 47 22.76 12.83 0.59
CA SER A 47 22.49 11.40 0.66
C SER A 47 21.71 11.12 1.94
N ASP A 48 20.39 11.22 1.89
CA ASP A 48 19.54 10.76 2.97
C ASP A 48 18.40 9.94 2.38
N SER A 49 18.46 8.64 2.68
CA SER A 49 17.54 7.60 2.27
C SER A 49 16.18 7.83 2.93
N THR A 50 15.44 8.84 2.49
CA THR A 50 14.03 8.99 2.88
C THR A 50 13.23 8.04 2.01
N LEU A 51 12.87 6.90 2.62
CA LEU A 51 11.98 5.86 2.10
C LEU A 51 10.93 6.46 1.16
N ASP A 52 10.98 6.01 -0.10
CA ASP A 52 10.11 6.41 -1.20
C ASP A 52 8.66 6.59 -0.76
N ALA A 53 8.04 7.66 -1.28
CA ALA A 53 6.61 7.88 -1.20
C ALA A 53 5.87 6.60 -1.61
N PHE A 54 5.08 6.06 -0.68
CA PHE A 54 4.28 4.83 -0.83
C PHE A 54 3.87 4.59 -2.28
N GLU A 55 4.47 3.57 -2.92
CA GLU A 55 3.89 2.99 -4.12
C GLU A 55 2.44 2.63 -3.78
N PRO A 56 1.43 3.24 -4.44
CA PRO A 56 0.06 2.87 -4.13
C PRO A 56 -0.12 1.40 -4.45
N ILE A 57 -0.66 0.69 -3.48
CA ILE A 57 -0.88 -0.74 -3.53
C ILE A 57 -1.89 -0.98 -4.66
N TRP A 58 -1.44 -1.43 -5.83
CA TRP A 58 -2.33 -1.72 -6.96
C TRP A 58 -2.49 -3.24 -7.13
N PRO A 59 -3.74 -3.75 -7.15
CA PRO A 59 -4.99 -3.03 -6.89
C PRO A 59 -5.11 -2.57 -5.43
N PRO A 60 -5.91 -1.51 -5.14
CA PRO A 60 -6.13 -1.01 -3.78
C PRO A 60 -6.44 -2.14 -2.81
N LEU A 61 -6.04 -1.97 -1.54
CA LEU A 61 -6.46 -2.91 -0.51
C LEU A 61 -7.99 -2.90 -0.46
N ASP A 62 -8.60 -4.07 -0.64
CA ASP A 62 -10.03 -4.19 -0.36
C ASP A 62 -10.29 -4.05 1.15
N TYR A 63 -11.55 -3.89 1.55
CA TYR A 63 -11.87 -3.68 2.97
C TYR A 63 -11.48 -4.87 3.86
N ARG A 64 -11.40 -6.10 3.31
CA ARG A 64 -11.02 -7.31 4.05
C ARG A 64 -9.51 -7.37 4.25
N GLU A 65 -8.75 -7.04 3.21
CA GLU A 65 -7.29 -6.91 3.23
C GLU A 65 -6.87 -5.84 4.24
N ALA A 66 -7.50 -4.66 4.19
CA ALA A 66 -7.23 -3.56 5.12
C ALA A 66 -7.56 -3.94 6.57
N PHE A 67 -8.70 -4.60 6.81
CA PHE A 67 -9.09 -5.07 8.14
C PHE A 67 -8.12 -6.11 8.68
N THR A 68 -7.69 -7.06 7.86
CA THR A 68 -6.73 -8.11 8.22
C THR A 68 -5.39 -7.51 8.60
N LEU A 69 -4.85 -6.58 7.79
CA LEU A 69 -3.58 -5.91 8.08
C LEU A 69 -3.63 -5.08 9.35
N ARG A 70 -4.74 -4.37 9.60
CA ARG A 70 -4.93 -3.63 10.84
C ARG A 70 -4.95 -4.55 12.05
N THR A 71 -5.71 -5.65 11.98
CA THR A 71 -5.78 -6.63 13.08
C THR A 71 -4.40 -7.22 13.36
N LEU A 72 -3.64 -7.56 12.31
CA LEU A 72 -2.27 -8.04 12.45
C LEU A 72 -1.30 -6.98 13.00
N ALA A 73 -1.50 -5.70 12.66
CA ALA A 73 -0.70 -4.61 13.21
C ALA A 73 -0.96 -4.39 14.70
N GLU A 74 -2.21 -4.57 15.15
CA GLU A 74 -2.59 -4.54 16.57
C GLU A 74 -1.96 -5.71 17.36
N ILE A 75 -1.81 -6.89 16.74
CA ILE A 75 -1.11 -8.05 17.34
C ILE A 75 0.40 -7.80 17.39
N GLY A 76 0.96 -7.19 16.34
CA GLY A 76 2.36 -6.81 16.25
C GLY A 76 3.14 -7.53 15.14
N VAL A 77 4.17 -6.86 14.63
CA VAL A 77 5.02 -7.37 13.54
C VAL A 77 5.74 -8.65 13.98
N GLY A 78 5.71 -9.68 13.13
CA GLY A 78 6.37 -10.97 13.38
C GLY A 78 5.67 -11.89 14.38
N GLN A 79 4.60 -11.44 15.04
CA GLN A 79 3.81 -12.28 15.94
C GLN A 79 2.97 -13.29 15.15
N ILE A 80 2.74 -14.45 15.74
CA ILE A 80 1.93 -15.52 15.13
C ILE A 80 0.46 -15.21 15.39
N ALA A 81 -0.30 -15.08 14.31
CA ALA A 81 -1.76 -15.08 14.35
C ALA A 81 -2.29 -16.25 13.52
N TYR A 82 -3.48 -16.73 13.87
CA TYR A 82 -4.16 -17.77 13.10
C TYR A 82 -5.24 -17.14 12.24
N SER A 83 -5.29 -17.49 10.95
CA SER A 83 -6.28 -16.96 10.01
C SER A 83 -7.71 -17.20 10.48
N SER A 84 -8.01 -18.34 11.12
CA SER A 84 -9.32 -18.65 11.73
C SER A 84 -9.77 -17.66 12.80
N LEU A 85 -8.84 -16.98 13.48
CA LEU A 85 -9.15 -16.03 14.56
C LEU A 85 -9.36 -14.61 14.03
N ILE A 86 -8.99 -14.33 12.79
CA ILE A 86 -9.13 -13.00 12.18
C ILE A 86 -10.38 -12.97 11.30
N ARG A 87 -11.32 -12.10 11.68
CA ARG A 87 -12.55 -11.89 10.93
C ARG A 87 -12.22 -11.45 9.49
N TRP A 88 -12.83 -12.14 8.52
CA TRP A 88 -12.65 -11.89 7.08
C TRP A 88 -11.26 -12.20 6.53
N CYS A 89 -10.43 -12.93 7.27
CA CYS A 89 -9.15 -13.45 6.79
C CYS A 89 -9.36 -14.76 6.02
N ASP A 90 -10.01 -14.67 4.85
CA ASP A 90 -10.23 -15.81 3.98
C ASP A 90 -8.94 -16.20 3.19
N PRO A 91 -8.87 -17.42 2.63
CA PRO A 91 -7.68 -17.88 1.90
C PRO A 91 -7.29 -16.99 0.72
N GLU A 92 -8.25 -16.31 0.10
CA GLU A 92 -8.00 -15.39 -1.00
C GLU A 92 -7.31 -14.12 -0.50
N THR A 93 -7.78 -13.56 0.61
CA THR A 93 -7.17 -12.42 1.32
C THR A 93 -5.74 -12.75 1.75
N VAL A 94 -5.52 -13.92 2.35
CA VAL A 94 -4.18 -14.40 2.74
C VAL A 94 -3.26 -14.50 1.52
N LYS A 95 -3.74 -15.07 0.42
CA LYS A 95 -2.98 -15.20 -0.83
C LYS A 95 -2.58 -13.82 -1.38
N LYS A 96 -3.52 -12.88 -1.49
CA LYS A 96 -3.26 -11.53 -2.02
C LYS A 96 -2.24 -10.77 -1.15
N LEU A 97 -2.42 -10.78 0.16
CA LEU A 97 -1.50 -10.11 1.10
C LEU A 97 -0.11 -10.77 1.10
N SER A 98 -0.03 -12.09 0.94
CA SER A 98 1.24 -12.82 0.86
C SER A 98 1.98 -12.49 -0.45
N VAL A 99 1.27 -12.43 -1.58
CA VAL A 99 1.85 -12.04 -2.88
C VAL A 99 2.41 -10.62 -2.85
N ARG A 100 1.74 -9.70 -2.12
CA ARG A 100 2.22 -8.32 -1.90
C ARG A 100 3.38 -8.25 -0.90
N GLY A 101 3.72 -9.34 -0.22
CA GLY A 101 4.78 -9.40 0.77
C GLY A 101 4.44 -8.72 2.10
N TYR A 102 3.16 -8.46 2.38
CA TYR A 102 2.71 -7.84 3.63
C TYR A 102 2.58 -8.84 4.77
N ILE A 103 2.31 -10.10 4.43
CA ILE A 103 2.26 -11.18 5.41
C ILE A 103 3.08 -12.36 4.93
N THR A 104 3.46 -13.19 5.89
CA THR A 104 4.00 -14.53 5.66
C THR A 104 2.99 -15.53 6.19
N ALA A 105 2.43 -16.35 5.31
CA ALA A 105 1.50 -17.41 5.65
C ALA A 105 2.22 -18.77 5.59
N LYS A 106 2.08 -19.58 6.63
CA LYS A 106 2.53 -20.97 6.65
C LYS A 106 1.31 -21.86 6.80
N PRO A 107 0.98 -22.68 5.78
CA PRO A 107 -0.15 -23.59 5.89
C PRO A 107 0.11 -24.59 7.01
N PRO A 108 -0.85 -24.84 7.91
CA PRO A 108 -0.70 -25.87 8.91
C PRO A 108 -0.85 -27.19 8.15
N GLY A 109 -0.01 -28.18 8.44
CA GLY A 109 -0.01 -29.45 7.72
C GLY A 109 -1.29 -30.29 7.85
N ARG A 110 -2.42 -29.74 8.34
CA ARG A 110 -3.66 -30.49 8.64
C ARG A 110 -4.99 -29.82 8.24
N LYS A 111 -5.15 -28.49 8.25
CA LYS A 111 -6.41 -27.80 7.86
C LYS A 111 -6.17 -26.37 7.36
N ILE A 112 -6.66 -26.03 6.17
CA ILE A 112 -6.57 -24.69 5.53
C ILE A 112 -7.08 -23.54 6.44
N SER A 113 -7.89 -23.84 7.46
CA SER A 113 -8.45 -22.85 8.37
C SER A 113 -7.51 -22.35 9.46
N ASP A 114 -6.35 -22.97 9.70
CA ASP A 114 -5.43 -22.59 10.79
C ASP A 114 -4.07 -22.11 10.27
N ASP A 115 -4.07 -21.39 9.14
CA ASP A 115 -2.85 -20.78 8.58
C ASP A 115 -2.20 -19.86 9.61
N GLU A 116 -0.96 -20.18 9.96
CA GLU A 116 -0.11 -19.31 10.75
C GLU A 116 0.28 -18.13 9.86
N ILE A 117 -0.28 -16.97 10.15
CA ILE A 117 -0.02 -15.73 9.44
C ILE A 117 0.76 -14.78 10.34
N ARG A 118 1.76 -14.13 9.75
CA ARG A 118 2.63 -13.16 10.43
C ARG A 118 2.74 -11.90 9.60
N LEU A 119 2.59 -10.75 10.24
CA LEU A 119 2.82 -9.46 9.60
C LEU A 119 4.31 -9.25 9.32
N THR A 120 4.64 -8.79 8.13
CA THR A 120 6.01 -8.38 7.77
C THR A 120 6.20 -6.88 8.03
N THR A 121 7.45 -6.43 8.04
CA THR A 121 7.77 -4.99 8.13
C THR A 121 7.18 -4.17 6.99
N ARG A 122 6.95 -4.77 5.81
CA ARG A 122 6.30 -4.11 4.67
C ARG A 122 4.79 -3.97 4.84
N GLY A 123 4.15 -4.87 5.58
CA GLY A 123 2.72 -4.81 5.90
C GLY A 123 2.39 -3.80 7.00
N CYS A 124 3.39 -3.24 7.68
CA CYS A 124 3.23 -2.21 8.69
C CYS A 124 3.06 -0.84 8.00
N LEU A 125 1.83 -0.54 7.59
CA LEU A 125 1.50 0.73 6.97
C LEU A 125 1.47 1.85 8.04
N PRO A 126 2.09 3.02 7.80
CA PRO A 126 2.10 4.13 8.74
C PRO A 126 0.67 4.68 8.87
N GLY A 127 0.09 4.51 10.06
CA GLY A 127 -1.28 4.89 10.37
C GLY A 127 -2.09 3.84 11.13
N THR A 128 -1.58 2.61 11.27
CA THR A 128 -2.24 1.53 12.03
C THR A 128 -1.74 1.37 13.47
N SER A 129 -0.73 2.13 13.88
CA SER A 129 -0.27 2.20 15.28
C SER A 129 -0.98 3.35 15.99
N ARG A 130 -1.83 3.04 16.95
CA ARG A 130 -2.30 4.00 17.96
C ARG A 130 -1.98 3.46 19.34
#